data_AF-A0A6S7HZW7-F1
#
_entry.id   AF-A0A6S7HZW7-F1
#
_cell.length_a   1.000
_cell.length_b   1.000
_cell.length_c   1.000
_cell.angle_alpha   90.00
_cell.angle_beta   90.00
_cell.angle_gamma   90.00
#
_symmetry.space_group_name_H-M   'P 1'
#
loop_
_entity.id
_entity.type
_entity.pdbx_description
1 polymer ?
#
loop_
_entity_poly.entity_id
_entity_poly.type
_entity_poly.pdbx_seq_one_letter_code
_entity_poly.pdbx_strand_id
1 'polypeptide(L)'
;MRILLGKGKSETYRLKFQKAKRSLKNILQKCTHLPALEPLLHDAPPNILKHVVGQFAKVLPHDSKARRVFVTTGGLKKVQEIKADPASALHEHITTINSCYPEEIVRYYSPGYSEQLLERVEQYQPVI
;
A
#
# COMPACT_ATOMS: atom_id res chain seq x y z
N MET A 1 19.04 44.70 24.47
CA MET A 1 19.83 43.57 23.93
C MET A 1 18.89 42.40 23.71
N ARG A 2 18.60 42.03 22.46
CA ARG A 2 17.58 41.03 22.10
C ARG A 2 18.03 39.61 22.47
N ILE A 3 17.09 38.84 23.00
CA ILE A 3 17.14 37.44 23.41
C ILE A 3 17.65 36.56 22.24
N LEU A 4 18.79 35.89 22.40
CA LEU A 4 19.37 34.92 21.45
C LEU A 4 19.29 33.46 21.96
N LEU A 5 18.26 33.09 22.73
CA LEU A 5 18.17 31.76 23.36
C LEU A 5 17.22 30.75 22.69
N GLY A 6 16.70 31.02 21.49
CA GLY A 6 15.66 30.17 20.86
C GLY A 6 16.07 29.33 19.63
N LYS A 7 17.15 29.66 18.91
CA LYS A 7 17.41 29.08 17.56
C LYS A 7 18.14 27.73 17.57
N GLY A 8 18.97 27.43 18.57
CA GLY A 8 19.78 26.19 18.60
C GLY A 8 19.00 24.92 19.00
N LYS A 9 17.98 25.06 19.86
CA LYS A 9 17.14 23.93 20.28
C LYS A 9 16.18 23.50 19.18
N SER A 10 15.57 24.44 18.44
CA SER A 10 14.66 24.11 17.34
C SER A 10 15.35 23.36 16.20
N GLU A 11 16.57 23.75 15.83
CA GLU A 11 17.33 23.08 14.77
C GLU A 11 17.77 21.66 15.16
N THR A 12 18.17 21.45 16.42
CA THR A 12 18.50 20.10 16.90
C THR A 12 17.29 19.17 16.96
N TYR A 13 16.10 19.66 17.33
CA TYR A 13 14.86 18.88 17.25
C TYR A 13 14.49 18.52 15.80
N ARG A 14 14.65 19.46 14.86
CA ARG A 14 14.43 19.20 13.42
C ARG A 14 15.35 18.10 12.89
N LEU A 15 16.65 18.15 13.23
CA LEU A 15 17.61 17.11 12.83
C LEU A 15 17.25 15.74 13.41
N LYS A 16 16.85 15.68 14.69
CA LYS A 16 16.39 14.42 15.32
C LYS A 16 15.14 13.87 14.62
N PHE A 17 14.17 14.73 14.32
CA PHE A 17 12.96 14.35 13.58
C PHE A 17 13.29 13.79 12.18
N GLN A 18 14.19 14.44 11.43
CA GLN A 18 14.59 13.95 10.11
C GLN A 18 15.30 12.60 10.17
N LYS A 19 16.17 12.40 11.17
CA LYS A 19 16.83 11.10 11.41
C LYS A 19 15.80 10.01 11.72
N ALA A 20 14.87 10.26 12.64
CA ALA A 20 13.81 9.31 12.97
C ALA A 20 12.94 8.96 11.75
N LYS A 21 12.52 9.98 10.99
CA LYS A 21 11.75 9.81 9.75
C LYS A 21 12.50 8.97 8.72
N ARG A 22 13.80 9.23 8.53
CA ARG A 22 14.66 8.46 7.60
C ARG A 22 14.81 7.01 8.06
N SER A 23 15.06 6.79 9.35
CA SER A 23 15.17 5.45 9.91
C SER A 23 13.88 4.66 9.73
N LEU A 24 12.71 5.26 10.00
CA LEU A 24 11.42 4.60 9.79
C LEU A 24 11.21 4.18 8.33
N LYS A 25 11.49 5.08 7.39
CA LYS A 25 11.41 4.76 5.95
C LYS A 25 12.33 3.59 5.58
N ASN A 26 13.57 3.60 6.08
CA ASN A 26 14.53 2.53 5.81
C ASN A 26 14.07 1.18 6.36
N ILE A 27 13.47 1.16 7.55
CA ILE A 27 12.92 -0.06 8.16
C ILE A 27 11.79 -0.60 7.27
N LEU A 28 10.83 0.25 6.88
CA LEU A 28 9.72 -0.15 6.02
C LEU A 28 10.22 -0.70 4.67
N GLN A 29 11.14 0.00 4.02
CA GLN A 29 11.68 -0.38 2.70
C GLN A 29 12.67 -1.56 2.72
N LYS A 30 12.98 -2.11 3.90
CA LYS A 30 13.84 -3.30 4.05
C LYS A 30 13.13 -4.48 4.73
N CYS A 31 11.90 -4.29 5.21
CA CYS A 31 11.13 -5.36 5.82
C CYS A 31 10.64 -6.32 4.72
N THR A 32 11.15 -7.55 4.73
CA THR A 32 10.76 -8.62 3.80
C THR A 32 9.67 -9.52 4.38
N HIS A 33 9.43 -9.43 5.69
CA HIS A 33 8.33 -10.14 6.36
C HIS A 33 7.01 -9.38 6.17
N LEU A 34 6.38 -9.56 5.01
CA LEU A 34 5.18 -8.83 4.59
C LEU A 34 3.99 -8.86 5.58
N PRO A 35 3.69 -9.97 6.29
CA PRO A 35 2.61 -9.96 7.29
C PRO A 35 2.79 -8.91 8.39
N ALA A 36 4.03 -8.51 8.71
CA ALA A 36 4.28 -7.45 9.68
C ALA A 36 4.00 -6.04 9.13
N LEU A 37 3.97 -5.87 7.80
CA LEU A 37 3.66 -4.60 7.13
C LEU A 37 2.17 -4.44 6.83
N GLU A 38 1.42 -5.54 6.73
CA GLU A 38 0.03 -5.53 6.30
C GLU A 38 -0.91 -4.68 7.17
N PRO A 39 -0.80 -4.67 8.51
CA PRO A 39 -1.61 -3.74 9.34
C PRO A 39 -1.42 -2.27 8.96
N LEU A 40 -0.24 -1.90 8.47
CA LEU A 40 0.07 -0.53 8.04
C LEU A 40 -0.64 -0.13 6.73
N LEU A 41 -1.20 -1.06 5.96
CA LEU A 41 -2.07 -0.72 4.83
C LEU A 41 -3.37 -0.04 5.28
N HIS A 42 -3.82 -0.30 6.52
CA HIS A 42 -5.02 0.26 7.10
C HIS A 42 -4.71 1.51 7.94
N ASP A 43 -3.68 1.43 8.77
CA ASP A 43 -3.47 2.40 9.84
C ASP A 43 -2.47 3.51 9.48
N ALA A 44 -1.67 3.32 8.43
CA ALA A 44 -0.61 4.29 8.12
C ALA A 44 -1.16 5.56 7.48
N PRO A 45 -0.66 6.75 7.89
CA PRO A 45 -0.98 8.00 7.21
C PRO A 45 -0.40 8.01 5.78
N PRO A 46 -0.95 8.83 4.86
CA PRO A 46 -0.59 8.80 3.43
C PRO A 46 0.91 8.93 3.12
N ASN A 47 1.63 9.73 3.93
CA ASN A 47 3.07 9.95 3.77
C ASN A 47 3.93 8.71 4.11
N ILE A 48 3.40 7.77 4.89
CA ILE A 48 4.01 6.49 5.25
C ILE A 48 3.47 5.37 4.35
N LEU A 49 2.17 5.38 4.05
CA LEU A 49 1.50 4.36 3.24
C LEU A 49 2.22 4.10 1.91
N LYS A 50 2.68 5.15 1.22
CA LYS A 50 3.45 4.98 -0.02
C LYS A 50 4.72 4.14 0.13
N HIS A 51 5.38 4.20 1.29
CA HIS A 51 6.58 3.42 1.57
C HIS A 51 6.25 1.96 1.91
N VAL A 52 5.08 1.73 2.53
CA VAL A 52 4.54 0.39 2.81
C VAL A 52 4.17 -0.30 1.48
N VAL A 53 3.31 0.33 0.68
CA VAL A 53 2.89 -0.19 -0.64
C VAL A 53 4.10 -0.38 -1.57
N GLY A 54 5.04 0.56 -1.57
CA GLY A 54 6.28 0.43 -2.33
C GLY A 54 7.15 -0.75 -1.92
N GLN A 55 7.07 -1.23 -0.67
CA GLN A 55 7.77 -2.44 -0.26
C GLN A 55 7.06 -3.71 -0.75
N PHE A 56 5.73 -3.76 -0.68
CA PHE A 56 4.96 -4.84 -1.30
C PHE A 56 5.26 -4.95 -2.81
N ALA A 57 5.28 -3.83 -3.52
CA ALA A 57 5.62 -3.76 -4.95
C ALA A 57 7.01 -4.31 -5.29
N LYS A 58 7.97 -4.29 -4.34
CA LYS A 58 9.32 -4.85 -4.54
C LYS A 58 9.40 -6.35 -4.23
N VAL A 59 8.66 -6.82 -3.23
CA VAL A 59 8.77 -8.21 -2.75
C VAL A 59 7.87 -9.16 -3.54
N LEU A 60 6.63 -8.75 -3.82
CA LEU A 60 5.62 -9.60 -4.46
C LEU A 60 6.00 -10.14 -5.85
N PRO A 61 6.71 -9.39 -6.73
CA PRO A 61 7.17 -9.94 -8.01
C PRO A 61 8.05 -11.18 -7.87
N HIS A 62 8.80 -11.29 -6.76
CA HIS A 62 9.84 -12.30 -6.57
C HIS A 62 9.47 -13.40 -5.56
N ASP A 63 8.32 -13.31 -4.89
CA ASP A 63 7.90 -14.28 -3.87
C ASP A 63 6.45 -14.74 -4.09
N SER A 64 6.30 -15.94 -4.67
CA SER A 64 5.00 -16.54 -4.95
C SER A 64 4.21 -16.94 -3.70
N LYS A 65 4.89 -17.31 -2.61
CA LYS A 65 4.23 -17.64 -1.35
C LYS A 65 3.66 -16.37 -0.71
N ALA A 66 4.45 -15.29 -0.72
CA ALA A 66 4.00 -14.00 -0.25
C ALA A 66 2.80 -13.48 -1.05
N ARG A 67 2.77 -13.65 -2.39
CA ARG A 67 1.60 -13.33 -3.22
C ARG A 67 0.33 -14.05 -2.75
N ARG A 68 0.42 -15.36 -2.54
CA ARG A 68 -0.72 -16.15 -2.05
C ARG A 68 -1.21 -15.62 -0.70
N VAL A 69 -0.30 -15.44 0.26
CA VAL A 69 -0.64 -14.95 1.60
C VAL A 69 -1.33 -13.59 1.49
N PHE A 70 -0.72 -12.64 0.78
CA PHE A 70 -1.21 -11.27 0.62
C PHE A 70 -2.62 -11.17 0.03
N VAL A 71 -2.99 -12.07 -0.88
CA VAL A 71 -4.36 -12.15 -1.39
C VAL A 71 -5.30 -12.70 -0.33
N THR A 72 -4.94 -13.83 0.29
CA THR A 72 -5.82 -14.53 1.23
C THR A 72 -6.06 -13.78 2.54
N THR A 73 -5.15 -12.90 2.94
CA THR A 73 -5.27 -12.06 4.15
C THR A 73 -6.00 -10.74 3.88
N GLY A 74 -6.33 -10.44 2.63
CA GLY A 74 -7.06 -9.23 2.24
C GLY A 74 -6.18 -8.05 1.84
N GLY A 75 -4.85 -8.18 1.85
CA GLY A 75 -3.93 -7.14 1.40
C GLY A 75 -4.20 -6.66 -0.03
N LEU A 76 -4.48 -7.55 -0.98
CA LEU A 76 -4.80 -7.14 -2.36
C LEU A 76 -6.10 -6.34 -2.44
N LYS A 77 -7.13 -6.76 -1.70
CA LYS A 77 -8.38 -5.99 -1.56
C LYS A 77 -8.08 -4.59 -1.05
N LYS A 78 -7.26 -4.49 0.00
CA LYS A 78 -6.94 -3.19 0.58
C LYS A 78 -6.23 -2.29 -0.41
N VAL A 79 -5.34 -2.84 -1.24
CA VAL A 79 -4.65 -2.10 -2.31
C VAL A 79 -5.64 -1.55 -3.35
N GLN A 80 -6.69 -2.29 -3.73
CA GLN A 80 -7.69 -1.78 -4.70
C GLN A 80 -8.52 -0.62 -4.14
N GLU A 81 -8.68 -0.53 -2.82
CA GLU A 81 -9.41 0.57 -2.16
C GLU A 81 -8.60 1.87 -2.08
N ILE A 82 -7.28 1.82 -2.32
CA ILE A 82 -6.40 3.00 -2.20
C ILE A 82 -6.63 3.94 -3.38
N LYS A 83 -7.10 5.16 -3.07
CA LYS A 83 -7.15 6.26 -4.04
C LYS A 83 -5.77 6.88 -4.19
N ALA A 84 -5.19 6.79 -5.37
CA ALA A 84 -3.90 7.38 -5.71
C ALA A 84 -4.01 8.24 -6.98
N ASP A 85 -3.31 9.36 -6.99
CA ASP A 85 -3.17 10.19 -8.19
C ASP A 85 -2.40 9.40 -9.27
N PRO A 86 -2.89 9.33 -10.53
CA PRO A 86 -2.24 8.58 -11.60
C PRO A 86 -0.77 8.96 -11.88
N ALA A 87 -0.39 10.20 -11.60
CA ALA A 87 0.98 10.69 -11.76
C ALA A 87 1.85 10.46 -10.50
N SER A 88 1.32 9.81 -9.46
CA SER A 88 2.04 9.56 -8.22
C SER A 88 2.78 8.22 -8.19
N ALA A 89 3.92 8.19 -7.50
CA ALA A 89 4.65 6.95 -7.23
C ALA A 89 3.81 5.89 -6.48
N LEU A 90 2.80 6.31 -5.72
CA LEU A 90 1.87 5.37 -5.07
C LEU A 90 1.06 4.60 -6.11
N HIS A 91 0.58 5.27 -7.15
CA HIS A 91 -0.14 4.63 -8.25
C HIS A 91 0.77 3.64 -9.00
N GLU A 92 2.01 4.03 -9.31
CA GLU A 92 3.00 3.11 -9.92
C GLU A 92 3.24 1.84 -9.08
N HIS A 93 3.32 1.98 -7.74
CA HIS A 93 3.44 0.85 -6.84
C HIS A 93 2.20 -0.06 -6.88
N ILE A 94 0.99 0.53 -6.89
CA ILE A 94 -0.27 -0.22 -7.02
C ILE A 94 -0.30 -0.99 -8.34
N THR A 95 0.05 -0.35 -9.46
CA THR A 95 0.12 -0.99 -10.77
C THR A 95 1.09 -2.17 -10.76
N THR A 96 2.27 -2.00 -10.17
CA THR A 96 3.26 -3.09 -10.04
C THR A 96 2.71 -4.27 -9.23
N ILE A 97 2.01 -3.99 -8.12
CA ILE A 97 1.35 -5.04 -7.32
C ILE A 97 0.27 -5.74 -8.15
N ASN A 98 -0.56 -5.01 -8.88
CA ASN A 98 -1.61 -5.58 -9.72
C ASN A 98 -1.05 -6.51 -10.81
N SER A 99 0.07 -6.13 -11.43
CA SER A 99 0.77 -6.97 -12.43
C SER A 99 1.35 -8.28 -11.86
N CYS A 100 1.35 -8.46 -10.54
CA CYS A 100 1.74 -9.72 -9.91
C CYS A 100 0.63 -10.77 -9.88
N TYR A 101 -0.60 -10.41 -10.28
CA TYR A 101 -1.79 -11.26 -10.19
C TYR A 101 -2.50 -11.36 -11.55
N PRO A 102 -3.21 -12.47 -11.81
CA PRO A 102 -4.12 -12.56 -12.95
C PRO A 102 -5.19 -11.47 -12.90
N GLU A 103 -5.64 -11.00 -14.06
CA GLU A 103 -6.59 -9.90 -14.17
C GLU A 103 -7.91 -10.22 -13.44
N GLU A 104 -8.40 -11.44 -13.54
CA GLU A 104 -9.61 -11.89 -12.86
C GLU A 104 -9.50 -11.77 -11.33
N ILE A 105 -8.31 -11.99 -10.76
CA ILE A 105 -8.07 -11.85 -9.32
C ILE A 105 -8.10 -10.37 -8.94
N VAL A 106 -7.45 -9.50 -9.73
CA VAL A 106 -7.47 -8.05 -9.50
C VAL A 106 -8.90 -7.51 -9.61
N ARG A 107 -9.65 -7.90 -10.65
CA ARG A 107 -11.05 -7.51 -10.85
C ARG A 107 -11.94 -7.98 -9.71
N TYR A 108 -11.79 -9.23 -9.26
CA TYR A 108 -12.57 -9.78 -8.15
C TYR A 108 -12.49 -8.91 -6.89
N TYR A 109 -11.32 -8.34 -6.60
CA TYR A 109 -11.12 -7.46 -5.44
C TYR A 109 -11.32 -5.97 -5.74
N SER A 110 -11.62 -5.58 -6.98
CA SER A 110 -11.83 -4.19 -7.36
C SER A 110 -13.17 -3.67 -6.86
N PRO A 111 -13.25 -2.44 -6.32
CA PRO A 111 -14.51 -1.86 -5.87
C PRO A 111 -15.58 -1.87 -6.97
N GLY A 112 -16.80 -2.28 -6.63
CA GLY A 112 -17.94 -2.32 -7.56
C GLY A 112 -18.03 -3.57 -8.45
N TYR A 113 -17.05 -4.48 -8.40
CA TYR A 113 -17.09 -5.68 -9.25
C TYR A 113 -18.12 -6.70 -8.78
N SER A 114 -18.35 -6.81 -7.46
CA SER A 114 -19.40 -7.65 -6.88
C SER A 114 -20.78 -7.31 -7.45
N GLU A 115 -21.10 -6.02 -7.54
CA GLU A 115 -22.35 -5.49 -8.06
C GLU A 115 -22.51 -5.85 -9.54
N GLN A 116 -21.45 -5.70 -10.34
CA GLN A 116 -21.45 -6.13 -11.75
C GLN A 116 -21.65 -7.65 -11.92
N LEU A 117 -21.16 -8.46 -10.98
CA LEU A 117 -21.41 -9.90 -11.01
C LEU A 117 -22.88 -10.20 -10.71
N LEU A 118 -23.48 -9.51 -9.74
CA LEU A 118 -24.89 -9.66 -9.39
C LEU A 118 -25.80 -9.25 -10.55
N GLU A 119 -25.52 -8.13 -11.24
CA GLU A 119 -26.24 -7.73 -12.45
C GLU A 119 -26.20 -8.81 -13.54
N ARG A 120 -25.06 -9.48 -13.72
CA ARG A 120 -24.93 -10.60 -14.68
C ARG A 120 -25.75 -11.82 -14.25
N VAL A 121 -25.86 -12.09 -12.96
CA VAL A 121 -26.70 -13.18 -12.43
C VAL A 121 -28.17 -12.88 -12.70
N GLU A 122 -28.62 -11.64 -12.49
CA GLU A 122 -30.00 -11.22 -12.78
C GLU A 122 -30.37 -11.33 -14.26
N GLN A 123 -29.39 -11.14 -15.15
CA GLN A 123 -29.56 -11.24 -16.61
C GLN A 123 -29.41 -12.67 -17.16
N TYR A 124 -28.93 -13.62 -16.35
CA TYR A 124 -28.62 -14.97 -16.81
C TYR A 124 -29.91 -15.77 -17.05
N GLN A 125 -30.09 -16.27 -18.27
CA GLN A 125 -31.19 -17.18 -18.65
C GLN A 125 -30.65 -18.61 -18.72
N PRO A 126 -30.98 -19.50 -17.76
CA PRO A 126 -30.52 -20.87 -17.77
C PRO A 126 -31.10 -21.64 -18.96
N VAL A 127 -30.25 -22.38 -19.66
CA VAL A 127 -30.70 -23.36 -20.67
C VAL A 127 -30.95 -24.67 -19.93
N ILE A 128 -32.21 -24.91 -19.56
CA ILE A 128 -32.68 -26.13 -18.88
C ILE A 128 -33.31 -27.05 -19.91
#